data_AF-A0A1G5LJS1-F1
#
_entry.id   AF-A0A1G5LJS1-F1
#
_cell.length_a   1.000
_cell.length_b   1.000
_cell.length_c   1.000
_cell.angle_alpha   90.00
_cell.angle_beta   90.00
_cell.angle_gamma   90.00
#
_symmetry.space_group_name_H-M   'P 1'
#
loop_
_entity.id
_entity.type
_entity.pdbx_description
1 polymer ?
#
loop_
_entity_poly.entity_id
_entity_poly.type
_entity_poly.pdbx_seq_one_letter_code
_entity_poly.pdbx_strand_id
1 'polypeptide(L)'
;MTERAVAAYIAKYATKGAETTTGTLDRPIRFLAELAQARISGHARRMIRTAWTLGARKDLEHLRLRAWAHMLGFRGHFSTKSRRYSTTLGALRDARADWRRAQIAPPVPQHGETTLVLAHWVFAGTGLSAAETWLAASLEPAPGTEGEPTHA
;
A
#
# COMPACT_ATOMS: atom_id res chain seq x y z
N MET A 1 -20.60 -23.91 -3.29
CA MET A 1 -20.27 -22.58 -2.75
C MET A 1 -21.55 -21.81 -2.56
N THR A 2 -21.73 -21.10 -1.43
CA THR A 2 -22.95 -20.33 -1.15
C THR A 2 -22.86 -18.92 -1.71
N GLU A 3 -23.99 -18.28 -2.03
CA GLU A 3 -24.04 -16.90 -2.52
C GLU A 3 -23.36 -15.91 -1.58
N ARG A 4 -23.48 -16.13 -0.27
CA ARG A 4 -22.79 -15.35 0.78
C ARG A 4 -21.27 -15.48 0.69
N ALA A 5 -20.74 -16.68 0.42
CA ALA A 5 -19.31 -16.88 0.24
C ALA A 5 -18.79 -16.18 -1.02
N VAL A 6 -19.59 -16.18 -2.09
CA VAL A 6 -19.28 -15.44 -3.32
C VAL A 6 -19.29 -13.94 -3.09
N ALA A 7 -20.31 -13.40 -2.41
CA ALA A 7 -20.39 -11.97 -2.08
C ALA A 7 -19.22 -11.52 -1.19
N ALA A 8 -18.86 -12.31 -0.17
CA ALA A 8 -17.71 -12.02 0.70
C ALA A 8 -16.38 -12.09 -0.06
N TYR A 9 -16.22 -13.06 -0.97
CA TYR A 9 -15.05 -13.16 -1.84
C TYR A 9 -14.95 -11.94 -2.77
N ILE A 10 -16.05 -11.56 -3.43
CA ILE A 10 -16.10 -10.37 -4.30
C ILE A 10 -15.80 -9.11 -3.49
N ALA A 11 -16.44 -8.92 -2.34
CA ALA A 11 -16.21 -7.77 -1.46
C ALA A 11 -14.74 -7.68 -1.04
N LYS A 12 -14.14 -8.79 -0.60
CA LYS A 12 -12.72 -8.90 -0.27
C LYS A 12 -11.84 -8.41 -1.41
N TYR A 13 -12.06 -8.83 -2.65
CA TYR A 13 -11.20 -8.40 -3.76
C TYR A 13 -11.53 -7.01 -4.28
N ALA A 14 -12.76 -6.54 -4.12
CA ALA A 14 -13.14 -5.18 -4.42
C ALA A 14 -12.47 -4.18 -3.45
N THR A 15 -12.38 -4.52 -2.16
CA THR A 15 -11.74 -3.66 -1.15
C THR A 15 -10.23 -3.83 -1.10
N LYS A 16 -9.68 -5.03 -1.34
CA LYS A 16 -8.23 -5.29 -1.31
C LYS A 16 -7.41 -4.52 -2.37
N GLY A 17 -8.06 -3.80 -3.29
CA GLY A 17 -7.44 -2.82 -4.19
C GLY A 17 -7.77 -1.35 -3.89
N ALA A 18 -8.80 -1.08 -3.08
CA ALA A 18 -9.37 0.25 -2.91
C ALA A 18 -8.65 1.08 -1.83
N GLU A 19 -8.15 0.45 -0.77
CA GLU A 19 -7.75 1.13 0.48
C GLU A 19 -6.36 1.77 0.40
N THR A 20 -5.51 1.33 -0.54
CA THR A 20 -4.12 1.82 -0.65
C THR A 20 -3.87 2.69 -1.88
N THR A 21 -4.74 2.66 -2.90
CA THR A 21 -4.44 3.29 -4.20
C THR A 21 -5.66 3.75 -5.01
N THR A 22 -6.81 4.03 -4.37
CA THR A 22 -7.90 4.73 -5.10
C THR A 22 -7.61 6.23 -5.09
N GLY A 23 -7.85 6.88 -6.22
CA GLY A 23 -7.47 8.24 -6.54
C GLY A 23 -7.62 9.22 -5.39
N THR A 24 -6.65 10.11 -5.27
CA THR A 24 -6.55 11.10 -4.20
C THR A 24 -7.71 12.10 -4.14
N LEU A 25 -8.58 12.09 -5.15
CA LEU A 25 -9.76 12.94 -5.28
C LEU A 25 -10.94 12.11 -5.78
N ASP A 26 -12.11 12.31 -5.19
CA ASP A 26 -13.33 11.54 -5.49
C ASP A 26 -14.02 11.95 -6.80
N ARG A 27 -13.54 13.01 -7.44
CA ARG A 27 -14.15 13.58 -8.64
C ARG A 27 -13.13 14.11 -9.64
N PRO A 28 -13.48 14.17 -10.94
CA PRO A 28 -12.67 14.83 -11.95
C PRO A 28 -12.34 16.28 -11.57
N ILE A 29 -11.10 16.66 -11.84
CA ILE A 29 -10.64 18.05 -11.76
C ILE A 29 -10.92 18.76 -13.08
N ARG A 30 -11.50 19.95 -13.01
CA ARG A 30 -11.76 20.82 -14.18
C ARG A 30 -10.64 21.85 -14.35
N PHE A 31 -10.03 22.27 -13.24
CA PHE A 31 -8.92 23.20 -13.21
C PHE A 31 -7.82 22.73 -12.26
N LEU A 32 -6.56 22.98 -12.62
CA LEU A 32 -5.42 22.58 -11.79
C LEU A 32 -5.37 23.34 -10.45
N ALA A 33 -5.98 24.54 -10.40
CA ALA A 33 -6.10 25.35 -9.19
C ALA A 33 -6.89 24.66 -8.07
N GLU A 34 -7.76 23.70 -8.40
CA GLU A 34 -8.52 22.93 -7.41
C GLU A 34 -7.61 22.12 -6.46
N LEU A 35 -6.36 21.83 -6.88
CA LEU A 35 -5.39 21.13 -6.06
C LEU A 35 -4.87 21.93 -4.86
N ALA A 36 -5.05 23.26 -4.87
CA ALA A 36 -4.60 24.12 -3.77
C ALA A 36 -5.31 23.77 -2.46
N GLN A 37 -6.59 23.41 -2.53
CA GLN A 37 -7.44 23.08 -1.37
C GLN A 37 -7.48 21.57 -1.07
N ALA A 38 -6.89 20.74 -1.94
CA ALA A 38 -6.91 19.29 -1.78
C ALA A 38 -5.94 18.82 -0.70
N ARG A 39 -6.47 18.09 0.30
CA ARG A 39 -5.69 17.39 1.35
C ARG A 39 -5.11 16.08 0.82
N ILE A 40 -4.08 16.19 -0.02
CA ILE A 40 -3.42 15.06 -0.69
C ILE A 40 -1.91 15.11 -0.47
N SER A 41 -1.24 13.96 -0.58
CA SER A 41 0.22 13.90 -0.45
C SER A 41 0.91 14.72 -1.56
N GLY A 42 2.12 15.22 -1.27
CA GLY A 42 2.93 15.94 -2.25
C GLY A 42 3.23 15.11 -3.50
N HIS A 43 3.44 13.80 -3.33
CA HIS A 43 3.67 12.87 -4.44
C HIS A 43 2.44 12.75 -5.35
N ALA A 44 1.26 12.52 -4.76
CA ALA A 44 0.01 12.46 -5.54
C ALA A 44 -0.25 13.77 -6.27
N ARG A 45 -0.07 14.92 -5.60
CA ARG A 45 -0.21 16.24 -6.23
C ARG A 45 0.71 16.37 -7.44
N ARG A 46 1.96 15.89 -7.35
CA ARG A 46 2.91 15.90 -8.47
C ARG A 46 2.44 15.01 -9.62
N MET A 47 1.96 13.80 -9.33
CA MET A 47 1.41 12.89 -10.35
C MET A 47 0.20 13.50 -11.08
N ILE A 48 -0.74 14.11 -10.35
CA ILE A 48 -1.91 14.76 -10.94
C ILE A 48 -1.47 15.90 -11.88
N ARG A 49 -0.52 16.74 -11.45
CA ARG A 49 0.03 17.81 -12.30
C ARG A 49 0.68 17.24 -13.56
N THR A 50 1.48 16.19 -13.43
CA THR A 50 2.13 15.54 -14.59
C THR A 50 1.09 14.99 -15.57
N ALA A 51 0.07 14.27 -15.08
CA ALA A 51 -1.01 13.76 -15.93
C ALA A 51 -1.78 14.91 -16.63
N TRP A 52 -2.01 16.02 -15.92
CA TRP A 52 -2.67 17.20 -16.48
C TRP A 52 -1.85 17.87 -17.60
N THR A 53 -0.54 18.00 -17.40
CA THR A 53 0.40 18.56 -18.38
C THR A 53 0.52 17.64 -19.60
N LEU A 54 0.72 16.34 -19.39
CA LEU A 54 0.85 15.38 -20.49
C LEU A 54 -0.45 15.25 -21.30
N GLY A 55 -1.61 15.31 -20.63
CA GLY A 55 -2.91 15.29 -21.31
C GLY A 55 -3.24 16.57 -22.10
N ALA A 56 -2.36 17.57 -22.09
CA ALA A 56 -2.44 18.72 -23.01
C ALA A 56 -1.87 18.39 -24.40
N ARG A 57 -1.06 17.33 -24.51
CA ARG A 57 -0.36 16.99 -25.75
C ARG A 57 -1.28 16.19 -26.68
N LYS A 58 -1.29 16.58 -27.96
CA LYS A 58 -2.15 15.97 -28.99
C LYS A 58 -1.77 14.52 -29.32
N ASP A 59 -0.49 14.19 -29.29
CA ASP A 59 0.01 12.82 -29.50
C ASP A 59 -0.47 11.83 -28.43
N LEU A 60 -0.83 12.34 -27.25
CA LEU A 60 -1.31 11.53 -26.10
C LEU A 60 -2.81 11.63 -25.87
N GLU A 61 -3.58 12.25 -26.78
CA GLU A 61 -5.01 12.49 -26.60
C GLU A 61 -5.81 11.20 -26.34
N HIS A 62 -5.42 10.11 -27.01
CA HIS A 62 -6.01 8.78 -26.86
C HIS A 62 -5.91 8.20 -25.44
N LEU A 63 -4.97 8.67 -24.62
CA LEU A 63 -4.80 8.23 -23.22
C LEU A 63 -5.76 8.93 -22.26
N ARG A 64 -6.37 10.05 -22.66
CA ARG A 64 -7.35 10.81 -21.86
C ARG A 64 -6.84 11.19 -20.46
N LEU A 65 -5.55 11.50 -20.32
CA LEU A 65 -4.89 11.72 -19.02
C LEU A 65 -5.54 12.83 -18.17
N ARG A 66 -6.02 13.91 -18.79
CA ARG A 66 -6.74 15.00 -18.07
C ARG A 66 -8.07 14.54 -17.48
N ALA A 67 -8.85 13.74 -18.22
CA ALA A 67 -10.13 13.22 -17.75
C ALA A 67 -9.95 12.35 -16.49
N TRP A 68 -8.83 11.63 -16.40
CA TRP A 68 -8.51 10.72 -15.31
C TRP A 68 -7.45 11.26 -14.35
N ALA A 69 -7.10 12.56 -14.41
CA ALA A 69 -6.02 13.12 -13.61
C ALA A 69 -6.28 12.98 -12.10
N HIS A 70 -7.55 13.08 -11.66
CA HIS A 70 -7.98 12.81 -10.29
C HIS A 70 -7.69 11.38 -9.81
N MET A 71 -7.66 10.42 -10.74
CA MET A 71 -7.21 9.04 -10.55
C MET A 71 -5.75 8.82 -10.98
N LEU A 72 -4.90 9.85 -10.81
CA LEU A 72 -3.48 9.81 -11.15
C LEU A 72 -3.20 9.57 -12.66
N GLY A 73 -4.16 9.89 -13.52
CA GLY A 73 -4.04 9.80 -14.98
C GLY A 73 -4.41 8.44 -15.58
N PHE A 74 -4.85 7.46 -14.78
CA PHE A 74 -5.23 6.14 -15.24
C PHE A 74 -6.66 5.76 -14.82
N ARG A 75 -7.41 5.14 -15.74
CA ARG A 75 -8.76 4.64 -15.44
C ARG A 75 -8.68 3.20 -14.92
N GLY A 76 -8.95 3.01 -13.63
CA GLY A 76 -9.01 1.68 -13.00
C GLY A 76 -7.84 1.41 -12.05
N HIS A 77 -7.46 0.14 -11.89
CA HIS A 77 -6.42 -0.27 -10.95
C HIS A 77 -5.04 0.25 -11.38
N PHE A 78 -4.42 1.08 -10.54
CA PHE A 78 -3.13 1.74 -10.79
C PHE A 78 -1.96 0.75 -10.94
N SER A 79 -2.13 -0.51 -10.53
CA SER A 79 -1.12 -1.55 -10.65
C SER A 79 -1.42 -2.44 -11.87
N THR A 80 -0.50 -2.44 -12.83
CA THR A 80 -0.47 -3.41 -13.93
C THR A 80 0.48 -4.55 -13.59
N LYS A 81 0.14 -5.78 -14.00
CA LYS A 81 1.05 -6.93 -13.92
C LYS A 81 2.05 -7.00 -15.11
N SER A 82 2.10 -5.99 -15.97
CA SER A 82 3.01 -5.97 -17.11
C SER A 82 4.47 -6.02 -16.66
N ARG A 83 5.24 -7.00 -17.14
CA ARG A 83 6.70 -7.04 -16.89
C ARG A 83 7.47 -5.90 -17.55
N ARG A 84 6.94 -5.32 -18.64
CA ARG A 84 7.60 -4.24 -19.40
C ARG A 84 7.31 -2.85 -18.84
N TYR A 85 6.12 -2.67 -18.27
CA TYR A 85 5.62 -1.35 -17.86
C TYR A 85 5.33 -1.24 -16.36
N SER A 86 5.66 -2.28 -15.58
CA SER A 86 5.51 -2.31 -14.13
C SER A 86 6.80 -2.74 -13.45
N THR A 87 6.87 -2.54 -12.15
CA THR A 87 7.94 -3.05 -11.29
C THR A 87 7.42 -4.21 -10.44
N THR A 88 8.32 -4.97 -9.81
CA THR A 88 7.91 -6.08 -8.95
C THR A 88 7.47 -5.55 -7.58
N LEU A 89 6.56 -6.27 -6.92
CA LEU A 89 6.21 -5.97 -5.53
C LEU A 89 7.44 -6.10 -4.59
N GLY A 90 8.43 -6.91 -4.95
CA GLY A 90 9.71 -7.00 -4.23
C GLY A 90 10.45 -5.67 -4.27
N ALA A 91 10.72 -5.17 -5.47
CA ALA A 91 11.41 -3.88 -5.66
C ALA A 91 10.71 -2.71 -4.95
N LEU A 92 9.37 -2.69 -4.92
CA LEU A 92 8.62 -1.68 -4.16
C LEU A 92 8.78 -1.80 -2.64
N ARG A 93 8.89 -3.03 -2.11
CA ARG A 93 9.14 -3.25 -0.68
C ARG A 93 10.56 -2.82 -0.31
N ASP A 94 11.54 -3.15 -1.16
CA ASP A 94 12.95 -2.79 -0.95
C ASP A 94 13.12 -1.28 -0.95
N ALA A 95 12.60 -0.58 -1.96
CA ALA A 95 12.62 0.89 -2.03
C ALA A 95 11.95 1.55 -0.80
N ARG A 96 10.87 0.96 -0.27
CA ARG A 96 10.23 1.45 0.95
C ARG A 96 11.10 1.23 2.19
N ALA A 97 11.79 0.10 2.29
CA ALA A 97 12.72 -0.17 3.37
C ALA A 97 13.92 0.80 3.33
N ASP A 98 14.48 1.05 2.16
CA ASP A 98 15.56 2.03 1.94
C ASP A 98 15.15 3.44 2.38
N TRP A 99 13.98 3.90 1.93
CA TRP A 99 13.47 5.21 2.33
C TRP A 99 13.29 5.29 3.85
N ARG A 100 12.70 4.28 4.49
CA ARG A 100 12.56 4.27 5.96
C ARG A 100 13.92 4.29 6.67
N ARG A 101 14.91 3.53 6.18
CA ARG A 101 16.28 3.57 6.71
C ARG A 101 16.87 4.98 6.65
N ALA A 102 16.74 5.64 5.50
CA ALA A 102 17.21 7.01 5.31
C ALA A 102 16.50 8.03 6.22
N GLN A 103 15.22 7.82 6.54
CA GLN A 103 14.46 8.70 7.43
C GLN A 103 14.76 8.48 8.92
N ILE A 104 15.21 7.29 9.32
CA ILE A 104 15.49 6.93 10.72
C ILE A 104 16.97 7.07 11.06
N ALA A 105 17.86 7.07 10.05
CA ALA A 105 19.30 7.20 10.26
C ALA A 105 19.61 8.53 10.97
N PRO A 106 20.18 8.50 12.19
CA PRO A 106 20.69 9.72 12.82
C PRO A 106 21.83 10.30 11.96
N PRO A 107 22.06 11.63 11.99
CA PRO A 107 23.21 12.22 11.32
C PRO A 107 24.48 11.57 11.89
N VAL A 108 25.15 10.76 11.07
CA VAL A 108 26.37 10.05 11.47
C VAL A 108 27.49 11.10 11.60
N PRO A 109 28.10 11.28 12.78
CA PRO A 109 29.32 12.08 12.89
C PRO A 109 30.40 11.40 12.06
N GLN A 110 31.02 12.13 11.14
CA GLN A 110 32.16 11.65 10.35
C GLN A 110 33.42 11.60 11.22
N HIS A 111 33.47 10.72 12.23
CA HIS A 111 34.67 10.51 13.03
C HIS A 111 34.87 9.03 13.31
N GLY A 112 35.89 8.45 12.67
CA GLY A 112 36.43 7.12 12.95
C GLY A 112 35.53 5.97 12.52
N GLU A 113 36.13 4.94 11.93
CA GLU A 113 35.49 3.68 11.53
C GLU A 113 34.83 3.00 12.74
N THR A 114 33.61 3.41 13.09
CA THR A 114 32.85 2.81 14.20
C THR A 114 31.50 2.35 13.66
N THR A 115 31.29 1.04 13.68
CA THR A 115 30.00 0.43 13.32
C THR A 115 28.97 0.74 14.41
N LEU A 116 27.99 1.60 14.11
CA LEU A 116 26.86 1.86 14.99
C LEU A 116 25.89 0.66 14.98
N VAL A 117 25.86 -0.11 16.08
CA VAL A 117 24.87 -1.17 16.28
C VAL A 117 23.55 -0.54 16.70
N LEU A 118 22.60 -0.45 15.76
CA LEU A 118 21.28 0.17 15.99
C LEU A 118 20.32 -0.72 16.80
N ALA A 119 20.48 -2.04 16.73
CA ALA A 119 19.71 -3.01 17.51
C ALA A 119 20.43 -4.36 17.54
N HIS A 120 20.38 -5.06 18.67
CA HIS A 120 20.81 -6.46 18.79
C HIS A 120 19.56 -7.34 18.89
N TRP A 121 19.52 -8.40 18.08
CA TRP A 121 18.48 -9.42 18.12
C TRP A 121 19.12 -10.74 18.51
N VAL A 122 18.53 -11.42 19.48
CA VAL A 122 18.92 -12.77 19.88
C VAL A 122 17.73 -13.68 19.60
N PHE A 123 18.03 -14.88 19.13
CA PHE A 123 17.02 -15.91 18.97
C PHE A 123 16.39 -16.21 20.34
N ALA A 124 15.09 -15.89 20.47
CA ALA A 124 14.35 -16.06 21.72
C ALA A 124 13.76 -17.48 21.89
N GLY A 125 13.88 -18.35 20.86
CA GLY A 125 13.30 -19.69 20.84
C GLY A 125 12.25 -19.87 19.74
N THR A 126 11.74 -21.09 19.65
CA THR A 126 10.62 -21.48 18.77
C THR A 126 9.54 -22.13 19.61
N GLY A 127 8.28 -21.79 19.35
CA GLY A 127 7.15 -22.25 20.14
C GLY A 127 6.74 -21.24 21.22
N LEU A 128 5.65 -21.54 21.90
CA LEU A 128 5.15 -20.73 23.00
C LEU A 128 6.02 -20.98 24.25
N SER A 129 6.39 -19.93 24.96
CA SER A 129 6.87 -20.06 26.33
C SER A 129 5.79 -20.68 27.23
N ALA A 130 6.17 -21.13 28.43
CA ALA A 130 5.20 -21.65 29.39
C ALA A 130 4.08 -20.63 29.70
N ALA A 131 4.44 -19.35 29.81
CA ALA A 131 3.49 -18.26 30.04
C ALA A 131 2.56 -18.05 28.84
N GLU A 132 3.10 -18.06 27.61
CA GLU A 132 2.28 -17.92 26.40
C GLU A 132 1.40 -19.14 26.14
N THR A 133 1.84 -20.34 26.54
CA THR A 133 1.04 -21.56 26.48
C THR A 133 -0.15 -21.48 27.43
N TRP A 134 0.10 -21.07 28.68
CA TRP A 134 -0.95 -20.85 29.66
C TRP A 134 -1.92 -19.74 29.19
N LEU A 135 -1.39 -18.63 28.67
CA LEU A 135 -2.19 -17.53 28.16
C LEU A 135 -3.07 -17.97 26.99
N ALA A 136 -2.50 -18.67 26.01
CA ALA A 136 -3.25 -19.19 24.87
C ALA A 136 -4.36 -20.17 25.29
N ALA A 137 -4.11 -21.00 26.31
CA ALA A 137 -5.12 -21.90 26.87
C ALA A 137 -6.19 -21.17 27.70
N SER A 138 -5.88 -19.99 28.26
CA SER A 138 -6.81 -19.18 29.05
C SER A 138 -7.73 -18.28 28.23
N LEU A 139 -7.43 -18.10 26.94
CA LEU A 139 -8.26 -17.34 26.01
C LEU A 139 -9.39 -18.25 25.50
N GLU A 140 -10.59 -18.06 26.01
CA GLU A 140 -11.79 -18.65 25.41
C GLU A 140 -11.94 -18.12 23.97
N PRO A 141 -12.03 -19.00 22.95
CA PRO A 141 -12.36 -18.54 21.62
C PRO A 141 -13.74 -17.88 21.67
N ALA A 142 -13.83 -16.63 21.20
CA ALA A 142 -15.11 -15.96 21.09
C ALA A 142 -16.05 -16.84 20.24
N PRO A 143 -17.29 -17.12 20.70
CA PRO A 143 -18.23 -17.91 19.92
C PRO A 143 -18.44 -17.23 18.57
N GLY A 144 -18.07 -17.92 17.49
CA GLY A 144 -18.20 -17.44 16.11
C GLY A 144 -16.90 -17.06 15.38
N THR A 145 -15.72 -17.43 15.89
CA THR A 145 -14.48 -17.32 15.10
C THR A 145 -14.38 -18.46 14.08
N GLU A 146 -14.14 -18.10 12.81
CA GLU A 146 -14.13 -19.00 11.66
C GLU A 146 -13.15 -20.17 11.85
N GLY A 147 -13.64 -21.41 11.74
CA GLY A 147 -12.78 -22.61 11.65
C GLY A 147 -13.15 -23.80 12.53
N GLU A 148 -14.40 -23.97 12.98
CA GLU A 148 -14.78 -25.22 13.66
C GLU A 148 -14.58 -26.44 12.73
N PRO A 149 -13.81 -27.47 13.15
CA PRO A 149 -13.72 -28.69 12.40
C PRO A 149 -15.07 -29.40 12.46
N THR A 150 -15.69 -29.57 11.29
CA THR A 150 -16.85 -30.45 11.13
C THR A 150 -16.40 -31.87 11.46
N HIS A 151 -16.71 -32.35 12.66
CA HIS A 151 -16.65 -33.78 12.94
C HIS A 151 -17.88 -34.46 12.33
N ALA A 152 -17.62 -35.53 11.58
CA ALA A 152 -18.62 -36.37 10.90
C ALA A 152 -19.45 -37.19 11.90
#